data_AF-A0A376L8W9-F1
#
_entry.id   AF-A0A376L8W9-F1
#
_cell.length_a   1.000
_cell.length_b   1.000
_cell.length_c   1.000
_cell.angle_alpha   90.00
_cell.angle_beta   90.00
_cell.angle_gamma   90.00
#
_symmetry.space_group_name_H-M   'P 1'
#
loop_
_entity.id
_entity.type
_entity.pdbx_description
1 polymer ?
#
loop_
_entity_poly.entity_id
_entity_poly.type
_entity_poly.pdbx_seq_one_letter_code
_entity_poly.pdbx_strand_id
1 'polypeptide(L)'
;MTMRRRLFGHMMGMPVSFFDKQSTGTLLSRITYDSEQVASSSSGALITVVREGASIIGLFIMMFYYSWQLSIILIVLAPIVSIAIRVVSKRFRNISKNMQNTMGQVTTSAEQMLKGHKEVLIFGGQEVETKRFDKVSNRMRLQGMKMVSASSISDPIIQLIASLALAFVLYAASFPSVMDSLTAGTITVVFSSMIALMRPLKSLTNVNAQFQRGMAACQTLFTILDSGAGERRR
;
A
#
# COMPACT_ATOMS: atom_id res chain seq x y z
N MET A 1 -26.24 12.41 -2.51
CA MET A 1 -27.07 13.64 -2.45
C MET A 1 -27.88 13.77 -1.17
N THR A 2 -28.54 12.72 -0.67
CA THR A 2 -29.38 12.77 0.55
C THR A 2 -28.62 13.22 1.81
N MET A 3 -27.39 12.73 2.04
CA MET A 3 -26.56 13.15 3.18
C MET A 3 -26.19 14.63 3.13
N ARG A 4 -25.80 15.15 1.97
CA ARG A 4 -25.49 16.58 1.79
C ARG A 4 -26.71 17.46 2.12
N ARG A 5 -27.92 17.05 1.67
CA ARG A 5 -29.17 17.77 1.97
C ARG A 5 -29.52 17.74 3.46
N ARG A 6 -29.36 16.59 4.13
CA ARG A 6 -29.59 16.47 5.58
C ARG A 6 -28.64 17.34 6.39
N LEU A 7 -27.34 17.32 6.06
CA LEU A 7 -26.32 18.15 6.70
C LEU A 7 -26.62 19.63 6.52
N PHE A 8 -26.92 20.06 5.30
CA PHE A 8 -27.28 21.45 5.03
C PHE A 8 -28.52 21.88 5.82
N GLY A 9 -29.58 21.06 5.83
CA GLY A 9 -30.79 21.33 6.60
C GLY A 9 -30.55 21.42 8.11
N HIS A 10 -29.71 20.55 8.67
CA HIS A 10 -29.31 20.60 10.08
C HIS A 10 -28.53 21.87 10.41
N MET A 11 -27.54 22.21 9.57
CA MET A 11 -26.72 23.41 9.74
C MET A 11 -27.54 24.70 9.73
N MET A 12 -28.59 24.79 8.91
CA MET A 12 -29.48 25.95 8.89
C MET A 12 -30.24 26.19 10.21
N GLY A 13 -30.33 25.17 11.09
CA GLY A 13 -30.93 25.27 12.41
C GLY A 13 -29.91 25.36 13.57
N MET A 14 -28.61 25.45 13.28
CA MET A 14 -27.56 25.48 14.31
C MET A 14 -27.35 26.89 14.89
N PRO A 15 -26.88 27.00 16.16
CA PRO A 15 -26.57 28.29 16.77
C PRO A 15 -25.50 29.07 16.00
N VAL A 16 -25.61 30.40 15.98
CA VAL A 16 -24.61 31.30 15.35
C VAL A 16 -23.19 31.05 15.88
N SER A 17 -23.08 30.72 17.17
CA SER A 17 -21.81 30.38 17.83
C SER A 17 -21.09 29.15 17.25
N PHE A 18 -21.79 28.30 16.48
CA PHE A 18 -21.16 27.22 15.70
C PHE A 18 -20.46 27.75 14.45
N PHE A 19 -21.04 28.75 13.79
CA PHE A 19 -20.50 29.40 12.59
C PHE A 19 -19.38 30.39 12.92
N ASP A 20 -19.38 30.97 14.11
CA ASP A 20 -18.29 31.86 14.56
C ASP A 20 -16.96 31.11 14.80
N LYS A 21 -17.01 29.79 14.98
CA LYS A 21 -15.82 28.96 15.25
C LYS A 21 -15.04 28.54 14.01
N GLN A 22 -15.64 28.61 12.83
CA GLN A 22 -15.05 28.07 11.60
C GLN A 22 -15.63 28.71 10.34
N SER A 23 -14.78 28.94 9.34
CA SER A 23 -15.22 29.48 8.04
C SER A 23 -16.24 28.54 7.37
N THR A 24 -17.39 29.09 7.00
CA THR A 24 -18.48 28.39 6.30
C THR A 24 -18.02 27.76 4.99
N GLY A 25 -17.10 28.42 4.26
CA GLY A 25 -16.52 27.89 3.02
C GLY A 25 -15.69 26.63 3.26
N THR A 26 -14.88 26.61 4.32
CA THR A 26 -14.10 25.44 4.72
C THR A 26 -15.00 24.29 5.15
N LEU A 27 -16.06 24.59 5.91
CA LEU A 27 -17.03 23.60 6.37
C LEU A 27 -17.80 22.96 5.20
N LEU A 28 -18.26 23.77 4.25
CA LEU A 28 -18.95 23.30 3.06
C LEU A 28 -18.05 22.44 2.18
N SER A 29 -16.80 22.86 1.96
CA SER A 29 -15.80 22.10 1.21
C SER A 29 -15.52 20.74 1.87
N ARG A 30 -15.40 20.72 3.21
CA ARG A 30 -15.22 19.49 3.96
C ARG A 30 -16.43 18.56 3.83
N ILE A 31 -17.65 19.08 3.93
CA ILE A 31 -18.87 18.27 3.78
C ILE A 31 -18.99 17.68 2.37
N THR A 32 -18.72 18.48 1.33
CA THR A 32 -18.80 17.99 -0.05
C THR A 32 -17.76 16.91 -0.30
N TYR A 33 -16.52 17.13 0.12
CA TYR A 33 -15.44 16.15 0.02
C TYR A 33 -15.70 14.88 0.83
N ASP A 34 -16.00 15.00 2.13
CA ASP A 34 -16.21 13.85 3.01
C ASP A 34 -17.41 13.01 2.57
N SER A 35 -18.50 13.64 2.14
CA SER A 35 -19.67 12.89 1.64
C SER A 35 -19.40 12.15 0.32
N GLU A 36 -18.51 12.67 -0.52
CA GLU A 36 -18.04 11.97 -1.71
C GLU A 36 -17.07 10.85 -1.36
N GLN A 37 -16.20 11.08 -0.38
CA GLN A 37 -15.26 10.09 0.12
C GLN A 37 -15.98 8.89 0.74
N VAL A 38 -17.07 9.11 1.49
CA VAL A 38 -17.93 8.04 2.03
C VAL A 38 -18.47 7.17 0.89
N ALA A 39 -19.07 7.80 -0.12
CA ALA A 39 -19.70 7.07 -1.22
C ALA A 39 -18.66 6.34 -2.08
N SER A 40 -17.58 7.02 -2.49
CA SER A 40 -16.53 6.44 -3.34
C SER A 40 -15.77 5.30 -2.65
N SER A 41 -15.45 5.46 -1.35
CA SER A 41 -14.73 4.44 -0.59
C SER A 41 -15.60 3.21 -0.34
N SER A 42 -16.85 3.41 0.06
CA SER A 42 -17.77 2.30 0.37
C SER A 42 -18.15 1.54 -0.89
N SER A 43 -18.53 2.23 -1.97
CA SER A 43 -18.86 1.62 -3.25
C SER A 43 -17.64 0.90 -3.86
N GLY A 44 -16.46 1.53 -3.81
CA GLY A 44 -15.23 0.91 -4.32
C GLY A 44 -14.83 -0.35 -3.53
N ALA A 45 -14.97 -0.32 -2.21
CA ALA A 45 -14.78 -1.50 -1.36
C ALA A 45 -15.78 -2.61 -1.73
N LEU A 46 -17.06 -2.29 -1.86
CA LEU A 46 -18.11 -3.26 -2.23
C LEU A 46 -17.86 -3.88 -3.60
N ILE A 47 -17.55 -3.07 -4.61
CA ILE A 47 -17.22 -3.54 -5.97
C ILE A 47 -16.04 -4.51 -5.92
N THR A 48 -15.00 -4.16 -5.17
CA THR A 48 -13.80 -5.00 -5.03
C THR A 48 -14.14 -6.31 -4.36
N VAL A 49 -14.88 -6.31 -3.25
CA VAL A 49 -15.29 -7.54 -2.54
C VAL A 49 -16.09 -8.46 -3.44
N VAL A 50 -17.10 -7.93 -4.14
CA VAL A 50 -17.96 -8.74 -5.00
C VAL A 50 -17.20 -9.26 -6.23
N ARG A 51 -16.55 -8.37 -6.98
CA ARG A 51 -15.87 -8.72 -8.24
C ARG A 51 -14.64 -9.59 -8.01
N GLU A 52 -13.76 -9.18 -7.12
CA GLU A 52 -12.52 -9.91 -6.86
C GLU A 52 -12.80 -11.18 -6.05
N GLY A 53 -13.80 -11.17 -5.16
CA GLY A 53 -14.29 -12.36 -4.47
C GLY A 53 -14.84 -13.42 -5.44
N ALA A 54 -15.72 -13.03 -6.36
CA ALA A 54 -16.23 -13.92 -7.40
C ALA A 54 -15.11 -14.44 -8.31
N SER A 55 -14.15 -13.57 -8.68
CA SER A 55 -12.98 -13.96 -9.48
C SER A 55 -12.11 -14.98 -8.75
N ILE A 56 -11.82 -14.77 -7.47
CA ILE A 56 -11.05 -15.71 -6.64
C ILE A 56 -11.74 -17.07 -6.58
N ILE A 57 -13.05 -17.08 -6.28
CA ILE A 57 -13.83 -18.32 -6.21
C ILE A 57 -13.81 -19.03 -7.57
N GLY A 58 -14.06 -18.31 -8.67
CA GLY A 58 -14.03 -18.88 -10.02
C GLY A 58 -12.68 -19.46 -10.40
N LEU A 59 -11.58 -18.76 -10.10
CA LEU A 59 -10.23 -19.24 -10.37
C LEU A 59 -9.87 -20.45 -9.50
N PHE A 60 -10.27 -20.47 -8.23
CA PHE A 60 -10.08 -21.66 -7.39
C PHE A 60 -10.86 -22.86 -7.91
N ILE A 61 -12.15 -22.70 -8.22
CA ILE A 61 -12.96 -23.77 -8.80
C ILE A 61 -12.30 -24.29 -10.08
N MET A 62 -11.87 -23.39 -10.97
CA MET A 62 -11.19 -23.76 -12.21
C MET A 62 -9.89 -24.54 -11.96
N MET A 63 -9.04 -24.07 -11.04
CA MET A 63 -7.79 -24.74 -10.67
C MET A 63 -8.04 -26.15 -10.12
N PHE A 64 -8.95 -26.29 -9.15
CA PHE A 64 -9.28 -27.58 -8.54
C PHE A 64 -9.98 -28.54 -9.50
N TYR A 65 -10.78 -28.01 -10.44
CA TYR A 65 -11.45 -28.80 -11.46
C TYR A 65 -10.45 -29.42 -12.46
N TYR A 66 -9.45 -28.65 -12.91
CA TYR A 66 -8.45 -29.15 -13.86
C TYR A 66 -7.36 -30.02 -13.21
N SER A 67 -6.88 -29.66 -12.02
CA SER A 67 -5.94 -30.50 -11.27
C SER A 67 -5.93 -30.12 -9.80
N TRP A 68 -6.61 -30.91 -8.98
CA TRP A 68 -6.66 -30.70 -7.53
C TRP A 68 -5.30 -30.97 -6.87
N GLN A 69 -4.54 -31.96 -7.36
CA GLN A 69 -3.21 -32.29 -6.84
C GLN A 69 -2.25 -31.12 -7.03
N LEU A 70 -2.20 -30.55 -8.25
CA LEU A 70 -1.34 -29.41 -8.55
C LEU A 70 -1.76 -28.16 -7.78
N SER A 71 -3.08 -27.94 -7.64
CA SER A 71 -3.64 -26.81 -6.90
C SER A 71 -3.23 -26.81 -5.44
N ILE A 72 -3.30 -27.96 -4.76
CA ILE A 72 -2.88 -28.08 -3.35
C ILE A 72 -1.39 -27.76 -3.19
N ILE A 73 -0.54 -28.29 -4.07
CA ILE A 73 0.90 -28.02 -4.05
C ILE A 73 1.17 -26.51 -4.15
N LEU A 74 0.52 -25.83 -5.09
CA LEU A 74 0.68 -24.38 -5.28
C LEU A 74 0.14 -23.58 -4.10
N ILE A 75 -0.97 -23.99 -3.50
CA ILE A 75 -1.54 -23.35 -2.29
C ILE A 75 -0.58 -23.49 -1.11
N VAL A 76 0.09 -24.63 -0.94
CA VAL A 76 1.06 -24.85 0.14
C VAL A 76 2.35 -24.07 -0.08
N LEU A 77 2.79 -23.94 -1.33
CA LEU A 77 3.98 -23.16 -1.69
C LEU A 77 3.76 -21.65 -1.54
N ALA A 78 2.54 -21.16 -1.79
CA ALA A 78 2.23 -19.72 -1.76
C ALA A 78 2.57 -19.02 -0.42
N PRO A 79 2.24 -19.57 0.78
CA PRO A 79 2.69 -19.01 2.05
C PRO A 79 4.21 -18.91 2.18
N ILE A 80 4.95 -19.92 1.73
CA ILE A 80 6.41 -19.95 1.81
C ILE A 80 6.99 -18.80 0.97
N VAL A 81 6.50 -18.65 -0.27
CA VAL A 81 6.90 -17.54 -1.16
C VAL A 81 6.53 -16.19 -0.53
N SER A 82 5.32 -16.08 0.02
CA SER A 82 4.82 -14.85 0.64
C SER A 82 5.66 -14.42 1.84
N ILE A 83 6.07 -15.37 2.69
CA ILE A 83 6.95 -15.10 3.84
C ILE A 83 8.31 -14.61 3.35
N ALA A 84 8.91 -15.27 2.36
CA ALA A 84 10.19 -14.86 1.79
C ALA A 84 10.12 -13.42 1.23
N ILE A 85 9.10 -13.11 0.43
CA ILE A 85 8.85 -11.76 -0.10
C ILE A 85 8.68 -10.75 1.04
N ARG A 86 7.97 -11.12 2.11
CA ARG A 86 7.73 -10.24 3.26
C ARG A 86 9.02 -9.93 4.03
N VAL A 87 9.88 -10.92 4.26
CA VAL A 87 11.18 -10.73 4.92
C VAL A 87 12.05 -9.78 4.11
N VAL A 88 12.14 -10.01 2.81
CA VAL A 88 12.89 -9.18 1.86
C VAL A 88 12.34 -7.75 1.83
N SER A 89 11.02 -7.60 1.69
CA SER A 89 10.34 -6.29 1.66
C SER A 89 10.54 -5.51 2.96
N LYS A 90 10.52 -6.18 4.12
CA LYS A 90 10.78 -5.56 5.43
C LYS A 90 12.22 -5.03 5.51
N ARG A 91 13.20 -5.82 5.05
CA ARG A 91 14.60 -5.40 4.99
C ARG A 91 14.78 -4.20 4.06
N PHE A 92 14.15 -4.22 2.89
CA PHE A 92 14.19 -3.11 1.92
C PHE A 92 13.59 -1.81 2.51
N ARG A 93 12.44 -1.89 3.20
CA ARG A 93 11.83 -0.73 3.87
C ARG A 93 12.74 -0.12 4.93
N ASN A 94 13.39 -0.95 5.75
CA ASN A 94 14.31 -0.46 6.78
C ASN A 94 15.53 0.26 6.18
N ILE A 95 16.11 -0.28 5.10
CA ILE A 95 17.24 0.34 4.42
C ILE A 95 16.82 1.65 3.74
N SER A 96 15.65 1.66 3.09
CA SER A 96 15.08 2.86 2.46
C SER A 96 14.87 3.98 3.48
N LYS A 97 14.37 3.66 4.68
CA LYS A 97 14.18 4.62 5.77
C LYS A 97 15.51 5.19 6.26
N ASN A 98 16.54 4.35 6.42
CA ASN A 98 17.88 4.80 6.81
C ASN A 98 18.52 5.70 5.73
N MET A 99 18.28 5.41 4.45
CA MET A 99 18.75 6.22 3.34
C MET A 99 18.07 7.59 3.33
N GLN A 100 16.74 7.65 3.51
CA GLN A 100 16.00 8.92 3.61
C GLN A 100 16.51 9.78 4.78
N ASN A 101 16.77 9.18 5.94
CA ASN A 101 17.34 9.90 7.09
C ASN A 101 18.75 10.46 6.78
N THR A 102 19.58 9.69 6.08
CA THR A 102 20.93 10.14 5.66
C THR A 102 20.83 11.25 4.62
N MET A 103 19.89 11.16 3.68
CA MET A 103 19.63 12.19 2.68
C MET A 103 19.22 13.51 3.34
N GLY A 104 18.36 13.47 4.36
CA GLY A 104 18.01 14.67 5.14
C GLY A 104 19.23 15.35 5.74
N GLN A 105 20.19 14.60 6.28
CA GLN A 105 21.45 15.15 6.80
C GLN A 105 22.32 15.79 5.71
N VAL A 106 22.38 15.17 4.51
CA VAL A 106 23.09 15.72 3.35
C VAL A 106 22.47 17.05 2.92
N THR A 107 21.15 17.07 2.74
CA THR A 107 20.41 18.27 2.33
C THR A 107 20.58 19.40 3.34
N THR A 108 20.40 19.14 4.64
CA THR A 108 20.62 20.16 5.67
C THR A 108 22.06 20.67 5.68
N SER A 109 23.06 19.78 5.54
CA SER A 109 24.47 20.21 5.50
C SER A 109 24.76 21.08 4.28
N ALA A 110 24.25 20.71 3.10
CA ALA A 110 24.41 21.48 1.88
C ALA A 110 23.70 22.84 1.97
N GLU A 111 22.50 22.89 2.53
CA GLU A 111 21.76 24.15 2.75
C GLU A 111 22.51 25.10 3.69
N GLN A 112 23.10 24.59 4.77
CA GLN A 112 23.90 25.41 5.70
C GLN A 112 25.15 25.97 5.03
N MET A 113 25.87 25.15 4.25
CA MET A 113 27.03 25.59 3.47
C MET A 113 26.68 26.67 2.45
N LEU A 114 25.52 26.55 1.78
CA LEU A 114 25.06 27.53 0.79
C LEU A 114 24.56 28.82 1.43
N LYS A 115 23.85 28.76 2.57
CA LYS A 115 23.39 29.96 3.30
C LYS A 115 24.55 30.73 3.95
N GLY A 116 25.53 30.02 4.50
CA GLY A 116 26.72 30.58 5.14
C GLY A 116 27.90 30.85 4.19
N HIS A 117 27.69 30.80 2.86
CA HIS A 117 28.80 30.79 1.90
C HIS A 117 29.73 32.01 2.01
N LYS A 118 29.18 33.20 2.31
CA LYS A 118 29.98 34.41 2.55
C LYS A 118 30.92 34.25 3.75
N GLU A 119 30.47 33.64 4.83
CA GLU A 119 31.30 33.40 6.03
C GLU A 119 32.40 32.37 5.72
N VAL A 120 32.08 31.32 4.97
CA VAL A 120 33.06 30.31 4.53
C VAL A 120 34.20 30.95 3.72
N LEU A 121 33.88 31.92 2.85
CA LEU A 121 34.87 32.67 2.09
C LEU A 121 35.72 33.59 2.98
N ILE A 122 35.10 34.31 3.91
CA ILE A 122 35.77 35.28 4.80
C ILE A 122 36.75 34.57 5.75
N PHE A 123 36.37 33.41 6.28
CA PHE A 123 37.18 32.64 7.24
C PHE A 123 38.08 31.57 6.59
N GLY A 124 38.09 31.43 5.26
CA GLY A 124 38.92 30.44 4.57
C GLY A 124 38.52 28.98 4.86
N GLY A 125 37.24 28.73 5.13
CA GLY A 125 36.73 27.42 5.58
C GLY A 125 36.43 26.41 4.47
N GLN A 126 36.81 26.66 3.22
CA GLN A 126 36.40 25.86 2.06
C GLN A 126 36.84 24.39 2.18
N GLU A 127 38.07 24.14 2.63
CA GLU A 127 38.59 22.76 2.78
C GLU A 127 37.86 21.99 3.88
N VAL A 128 37.47 22.66 4.97
CA VAL A 128 36.72 22.07 6.08
C VAL A 128 35.33 21.63 5.63
N GLU A 129 34.62 22.51 4.93
CA GLU A 129 33.28 22.19 4.41
C GLU A 129 33.33 21.17 3.28
N THR A 130 34.37 21.17 2.42
CA THR A 130 34.56 20.13 1.39
C THR A 130 34.77 18.76 2.02
N LYS A 131 35.64 18.63 3.04
CA LYS A 131 35.83 17.37 3.79
C LYS A 131 34.55 16.91 4.50
N ARG A 132 33.73 17.86 4.99
CA ARG A 132 32.44 17.57 5.60
C ARG A 132 31.45 17.03 4.58
N PHE A 133 31.38 17.64 3.40
CA PHE A 133 30.55 17.18 2.30
C PHE A 133 30.98 15.78 1.81
N ASP A 134 32.29 15.53 1.66
CA ASP A 134 32.83 14.23 1.25
C ASP A 134 32.44 13.10 2.22
N LYS A 135 32.53 13.36 3.54
CA LYS A 135 32.11 12.37 4.56
C LYS A 135 30.63 12.03 4.44
N VAL A 136 29.79 13.04 4.20
CA VAL A 136 28.34 12.89 4.12
C VAL A 136 27.93 12.23 2.79
N SER A 137 28.57 12.61 1.68
CA SER A 137 28.42 12.00 0.36
C SER A 137 28.85 10.52 0.36
N ASN A 138 30.01 10.20 0.96
CA ASN A 138 30.44 8.80 1.05
C ASN A 138 29.53 7.97 1.96
N ARG A 139 28.97 8.55 3.05
CA ARG A 139 27.95 7.88 3.87
C ARG A 139 26.68 7.61 3.05
N MET A 140 26.25 8.54 2.21
CA MET A 140 25.13 8.34 1.28
C MET A 140 25.44 7.22 0.28
N ARG A 141 26.63 7.20 -0.32
CA ARG A 141 27.09 6.13 -1.23
C ARG A 141 27.05 4.76 -0.56
N LEU A 142 27.56 4.64 0.67
CA LEU A 142 27.56 3.38 1.42
C LEU A 142 26.14 2.88 1.73
N GLN A 143 25.20 3.80 2.06
CA GLN A 143 23.80 3.43 2.24
C GLN A 143 23.13 3.04 0.93
N GLY A 144 23.43 3.74 -0.17
CA GLY A 144 22.99 3.38 -1.51
C GLY A 144 23.47 1.99 -1.92
N MET A 145 24.74 1.65 -1.66
CA MET A 145 25.28 0.31 -1.93
C MET A 145 24.59 -0.77 -1.08
N LYS A 146 24.29 -0.48 0.20
CA LYS A 146 23.48 -1.39 1.04
C LYS A 146 22.06 -1.58 0.48
N MET A 147 21.46 -0.53 -0.07
CA MET A 147 20.14 -0.58 -0.70
C MET A 147 20.17 -1.45 -1.95
N VAL A 148 21.09 -1.19 -2.88
CA VAL A 148 21.26 -1.97 -4.10
C VAL A 148 21.53 -3.43 -3.76
N SER A 149 22.43 -3.71 -2.81
CA SER A 149 22.72 -5.09 -2.39
C SER A 149 21.49 -5.80 -1.82
N ALA A 150 20.64 -5.09 -1.07
CA ALA A 150 19.40 -5.66 -0.54
C ALA A 150 18.31 -5.82 -1.60
N SER A 151 18.17 -4.89 -2.55
CA SER A 151 17.21 -5.02 -3.65
C SER A 151 17.62 -6.11 -4.62
N SER A 152 18.89 -6.18 -4.99
CA SER A 152 19.40 -7.14 -5.99
C SER A 152 19.33 -8.59 -5.53
N ILE A 153 19.23 -8.86 -4.23
CA ILE A 153 19.01 -10.22 -3.68
C ILE A 153 17.53 -10.63 -3.74
N SER A 154 16.61 -9.67 -3.87
CA SER A 154 15.16 -9.92 -3.82
C SER A 154 14.67 -10.76 -4.99
N ASP A 155 14.99 -10.31 -6.21
CA ASP A 155 14.53 -10.96 -7.44
C ASP A 155 15.10 -12.38 -7.60
N PRO A 156 16.42 -12.63 -7.39
CA PRO A 156 16.98 -13.98 -7.44
C PRO A 156 16.34 -14.93 -6.42
N ILE A 157 16.04 -14.48 -5.20
CA ILE A 157 15.36 -15.32 -4.19
C ILE A 157 13.95 -15.67 -4.66
N ILE A 158 13.19 -14.71 -5.18
CA ILE A 158 11.84 -14.97 -5.72
C ILE A 158 11.91 -15.95 -6.87
N GLN A 159 12.86 -15.77 -7.79
CA GLN A 159 13.05 -16.64 -8.95
C GLN A 159 13.50 -18.05 -8.52
N LEU A 160 14.34 -18.18 -7.49
CA LEU A 160 14.78 -19.45 -6.94
C LEU A 160 13.63 -20.18 -6.21
N ILE A 161 12.76 -19.46 -5.51
CA ILE A 161 11.56 -20.06 -4.91
C ILE A 161 10.59 -20.52 -6.00
N ALA A 162 10.39 -19.71 -7.04
CA ALA A 162 9.55 -20.08 -8.18
C ALA A 162 10.12 -21.28 -8.95
N SER A 163 11.45 -21.36 -9.11
CA SER A 163 12.09 -22.50 -9.78
C SER A 163 12.04 -23.76 -8.92
N LEU A 164 12.20 -23.66 -7.59
CA LEU A 164 11.99 -24.79 -6.67
C LEU A 164 10.53 -25.25 -6.66
N ALA A 165 9.58 -24.33 -6.68
CA ALA A 165 8.16 -24.63 -6.82
C ALA A 165 7.87 -25.37 -8.13
N LEU A 166 8.41 -24.89 -9.25
CA LEU A 166 8.28 -25.54 -10.55
C LEU A 166 8.95 -26.92 -10.56
N ALA A 167 10.16 -27.05 -10.00
CA ALA A 167 10.86 -28.33 -9.90
C ALA A 167 10.06 -29.33 -9.05
N PHE A 168 9.50 -28.89 -7.93
CA PHE A 168 8.64 -29.73 -7.08
C PHE A 168 7.35 -30.14 -7.80
N VAL A 169 6.75 -29.23 -8.55
CA VAL A 169 5.58 -29.52 -9.40
C VAL A 169 5.91 -30.56 -10.47
N LEU A 170 7.04 -30.41 -11.18
CA LEU A 170 7.47 -31.38 -12.20
C LEU A 170 7.82 -32.73 -11.58
N TYR A 171 8.45 -32.74 -10.41
CA TYR A 171 8.70 -33.96 -9.64
C TYR A 171 7.39 -34.64 -9.22
N ALA A 172 6.41 -33.88 -8.72
CA ALA A 172 5.10 -34.39 -8.37
C ALA A 172 4.34 -34.93 -9.59
N ALA A 173 4.45 -34.24 -10.73
CA ALA A 173 3.88 -34.67 -12.01
C ALA A 173 4.51 -35.97 -12.55
N SER A 174 5.73 -36.33 -12.10
CA SER A 174 6.36 -37.60 -12.46
C SER A 174 5.69 -38.82 -11.82
N PHE A 175 4.89 -38.65 -10.77
CA PHE A 175 4.14 -39.76 -10.20
C PHE A 175 2.91 -40.09 -11.07
N PRO A 176 2.64 -41.38 -11.37
CA PRO A 176 1.54 -41.79 -12.24
C PRO A 176 0.17 -41.22 -11.81
N SER A 177 -0.06 -41.17 -10.50
CA SER A 177 -1.27 -40.61 -9.87
C SER A 177 -1.53 -39.12 -10.16
N VAL A 178 -0.51 -38.39 -10.62
CA VAL A 178 -0.62 -36.98 -11.03
C VAL A 178 -0.53 -36.87 -12.55
N MET A 179 0.38 -37.63 -13.18
CA MET A 179 0.60 -37.66 -14.63
C MET A 179 -0.69 -37.94 -15.42
N ASP A 180 -1.51 -38.88 -14.96
CA ASP A 180 -2.73 -39.30 -15.67
C ASP A 180 -3.79 -38.19 -15.78
N SER A 181 -3.72 -37.19 -14.89
CA SER A 181 -4.60 -36.02 -14.88
C SER A 181 -4.00 -34.79 -15.59
N LEU A 182 -2.73 -34.84 -15.96
CA LEU A 182 -1.98 -33.70 -16.47
C LEU A 182 -1.77 -33.78 -17.99
N THR A 183 -2.39 -32.85 -18.70
CA THR A 183 -2.07 -32.50 -20.08
C THR A 183 -1.35 -31.14 -20.14
N ALA A 184 -0.65 -30.86 -21.25
CA ALA A 184 -0.03 -29.55 -21.47
C ALA A 184 -1.03 -28.37 -21.30
N GLY A 185 -2.30 -28.58 -21.68
CA GLY A 185 -3.37 -27.61 -21.50
C GLY A 185 -3.71 -27.39 -20.02
N THR A 186 -3.91 -28.45 -19.25
CA THR A 186 -4.26 -28.36 -17.82
C THR A 186 -3.18 -27.64 -17.01
N ILE A 187 -1.89 -27.93 -17.26
CA ILE A 187 -0.77 -27.25 -16.59
C ILE A 187 -0.84 -25.74 -16.88
N THR A 188 -0.96 -25.37 -18.15
CA THR A 188 -0.99 -23.96 -18.55
C THR A 188 -2.18 -23.22 -17.92
N VAL A 189 -3.37 -23.85 -17.86
CA VAL A 189 -4.57 -23.26 -17.25
C VAL A 189 -4.40 -23.07 -15.75
N VAL A 190 -3.87 -24.07 -15.04
CA VAL A 190 -3.67 -23.99 -13.58
C VAL A 190 -2.62 -22.93 -13.23
N PHE A 191 -1.49 -22.86 -13.94
CA PHE A 191 -0.47 -21.82 -13.73
C PHE A 191 -1.00 -20.42 -14.06
N SER A 192 -1.71 -20.26 -15.18
CA SER A 192 -2.29 -18.96 -15.56
C SER A 192 -3.33 -18.50 -14.55
N SER A 193 -4.16 -19.42 -14.05
CA SER A 193 -5.16 -19.13 -13.00
C SER A 193 -4.49 -18.73 -11.68
N MET A 194 -3.40 -19.41 -11.30
CA MET A 194 -2.61 -19.07 -10.12
C MET A 194 -1.97 -17.67 -10.21
N ILE A 195 -1.41 -17.32 -11.36
CA ILE A 195 -0.86 -15.97 -11.59
C ILE A 195 -2.00 -14.93 -11.56
N ALA A 196 -3.15 -15.25 -12.18
CA ALA A 196 -4.32 -14.39 -12.19
C ALA A 196 -4.88 -14.14 -10.78
N LEU A 197 -4.76 -15.09 -9.84
CA LEU A 197 -5.16 -14.94 -8.42
C LEU A 197 -4.37 -13.87 -7.66
N MET A 198 -3.15 -13.52 -8.09
CA MET A 198 -2.31 -12.55 -7.37
C MET A 198 -2.95 -11.14 -7.32
N ARG A 199 -3.59 -10.72 -8.41
CA ARG A 199 -4.24 -9.41 -8.51
C ARG A 199 -5.46 -9.27 -7.57
N PRO A 200 -6.48 -10.14 -7.64
CA PRO A 200 -7.67 -10.03 -6.78
C PRO A 200 -7.33 -10.21 -5.29
N LEU A 201 -6.39 -11.11 -4.95
CA LEU A 201 -5.93 -11.25 -3.56
C LEU A 201 -5.32 -9.95 -3.03
N LYS A 202 -4.45 -9.31 -3.82
CA LYS A 202 -3.86 -8.01 -3.44
C LYS A 202 -4.93 -6.92 -3.32
N SER A 203 -5.90 -6.88 -4.22
CA SER A 203 -7.02 -5.94 -4.14
C SER A 203 -7.83 -6.13 -2.84
N LEU A 204 -8.15 -7.37 -2.47
CA LEU A 204 -8.88 -7.69 -1.23
C LEU A 204 -8.14 -7.18 0.02
N THR A 205 -6.82 -7.32 0.08
CA THR A 205 -6.04 -6.83 1.25
C THR A 205 -6.14 -5.32 1.46
N ASN A 206 -6.44 -4.55 0.41
CA ASN A 206 -6.58 -3.09 0.49
C ASN A 206 -8.01 -2.63 0.80
N VAL A 207 -9.00 -3.52 0.72
CA VAL A 207 -10.42 -3.20 0.95
C VAL A 207 -10.62 -2.65 2.36
N ASN A 208 -10.00 -3.26 3.38
CA ASN A 208 -10.17 -2.80 4.77
C ASN A 208 -9.71 -1.35 4.94
N ALA A 209 -8.55 -0.99 4.38
CA ALA A 209 -8.03 0.37 4.44
C ALA A 209 -8.87 1.37 3.63
N GLN A 210 -9.47 0.94 2.51
CA GLN A 210 -10.40 1.77 1.75
C GLN A 210 -11.70 2.00 2.51
N PHE A 211 -12.29 0.94 3.08
CA PHE A 211 -13.54 1.02 3.82
C PHE A 211 -13.40 1.89 5.08
N GLN A 212 -12.32 1.71 5.85
CA GLN A 212 -12.04 2.54 7.03
C GLN A 212 -11.88 4.02 6.69
N ARG A 213 -11.28 4.37 5.54
CA ARG A 213 -11.19 5.76 5.06
C ARG A 213 -12.57 6.36 4.82
N GLY A 214 -13.48 5.59 4.23
CA GLY A 214 -14.89 6.00 4.07
C GLY A 214 -15.59 6.20 5.42
N MET A 215 -15.41 5.26 6.35
CA MET A 215 -16.01 5.35 7.69
C MET A 215 -15.49 6.54 8.50
N ALA A 216 -14.21 6.91 8.39
CA ALA A 216 -13.66 8.08 9.06
C ALA A 216 -14.26 9.41 8.55
N ALA A 217 -14.47 9.51 7.23
CA ALA A 217 -15.19 10.64 6.65
C ALA A 217 -16.65 10.66 7.11
N CYS A 218 -17.30 9.49 7.17
CA CYS A 218 -18.66 9.33 7.67
C CYS A 218 -18.80 9.80 9.13
N GLN A 219 -17.83 9.43 9.97
CA GLN A 219 -17.80 9.82 11.38
C GLN A 219 -17.79 11.35 11.52
N THR A 220 -17.01 12.05 10.71
CA THR A 220 -16.98 13.53 10.72
C THR A 220 -18.37 14.11 10.39
N LEU A 221 -19.05 13.56 9.38
CA LEU A 221 -20.39 14.01 8.99
C LEU A 221 -21.42 13.74 10.10
N PHE A 222 -21.36 12.57 10.73
CA PHE A 222 -22.24 12.24 11.86
C PHE A 222 -21.96 13.12 13.08
N THR A 223 -20.70 13.42 13.39
CA THR A 223 -20.36 14.39 14.45
C THR A 223 -21.03 15.74 14.23
N ILE A 224 -21.18 16.20 12.98
CA ILE A 224 -21.89 17.46 12.67
C ILE A 224 -23.41 17.30 12.87
N LEU A 225 -24.00 16.18 12.43
CA LEU A 225 -25.44 15.91 12.63
C LEU A 225 -25.81 15.72 14.10
N ASP A 226 -24.91 15.13 14.89
CA ASP A 226 -25.10 14.88 16.32
C ASP A 226 -24.74 16.11 17.17
N SER A 227 -23.96 17.05 16.62
CA SER A 227 -23.71 18.33 17.29
C SER A 227 -25.04 19.08 17.41
N GLY A 228 -25.48 19.22 18.66
CA GLY A 228 -26.84 19.62 18.98
C GLY A 228 -27.24 20.91 18.28
N ALA A 229 -28.38 20.86 17.58
CA ALA A 229 -29.18 22.05 17.34
C ALA A 229 -29.51 22.61 18.74
N GLY A 230 -28.83 23.69 19.13
CA GLY A 230 -28.91 24.27 20.46
C GLY A 230 -30.36 24.43 20.90
N GLU A 231 -30.60 24.17 22.18
CA GLU A 231 -31.87 24.36 22.89
C GLU A 231 -32.73 25.42 22.20
N ARG A 232 -33.89 25.00 21.68
CA ARG A 232 -35.00 25.92 21.43
C ARG A 232 -35.38 26.52 22.78
N ARG A 233 -34.67 27.56 23.21
CA ARG A 233 -35.16 28.47 24.25
C ARG A 233 -36.43 29.08 23.68
N ARG A 234 -37.55 28.55 24.17
CA ARG A 234 -38.87 29.20 24.10
C ARG A 234 -38.79 30.54 24.82
#